data_AF-A0A7X6GGK7-F1
#
_entry.id   AF-A0A7X6GGK7-F1
#
_cell.length_a   1.000
_cell.length_b   1.000
_cell.length_c   1.000
_cell.angle_alpha   90.00
_cell.angle_beta   90.00
_cell.angle_gamma   90.00
#
_symmetry.space_group_name_H-M   'P 1'
#
loop_
_entity.id
_entity.type
_entity.pdbx_description
1 polymer ?
#
loop_
_entity_poly.entity_id
_entity_poly.type
_entity_poly.pdbx_seq_one_letter_code
_entity_poly.pdbx_strand_id
1 'polypeptide(L)'
;MFLQFHMSNIEAFLKELEELLLNSACPASTYYYAIEPVLKEQEEELIEHGYSSINVDMFTGQEAILKIIDAYKDMYVFDETPQKSRRFVQKHPGFVVATKNKREIIACIEKINNEKKAFRAA
;
A
#
# COMPACT_ATOMS: atom_id res chain seq x y z
N MET A 1 -1.35 22.41 11.58
CA MET A 1 0.00 22.65 11.02
C MET A 1 0.92 21.44 11.25
N PHE A 2 1.00 20.87 12.46
CA PHE A 2 1.81 19.67 12.75
C PHE A 2 1.35 18.38 12.01
N LEU A 3 0.04 18.10 11.93
CA LEU A 3 -0.45 16.92 11.21
C LEU A 3 -0.14 16.95 9.71
N GLN A 4 -0.30 18.11 9.07
CA GLN A 4 0.03 18.31 7.66
C GLN A 4 1.53 18.13 7.40
N PHE A 5 2.38 18.61 8.30
CA PHE A 5 3.83 18.42 8.23
C PHE A 5 4.21 16.94 8.18
N HIS A 6 3.68 16.12 9.08
CA HIS A 6 3.96 14.68 9.10
C HIS A 6 3.45 13.96 7.85
N MET A 7 2.25 14.31 7.35
CA MET A 7 1.73 13.72 6.10
C MET A 7 2.62 14.04 4.90
N SER A 8 3.06 15.29 4.76
CA SER A 8 3.96 15.69 3.68
C SER A 8 5.33 14.98 3.76
N ASN A 9 5.85 14.75 4.97
CA ASN A 9 7.07 13.95 5.14
C ASN A 9 6.86 12.48 4.75
N ILE A 10 5.73 11.87 5.14
CA ILE A 10 5.39 10.50 4.74
C ILE A 10 5.33 10.38 3.22
N GLU A 11 4.67 11.33 2.53
CA GLU A 11 4.60 11.35 1.06
C GLU A 11 5.98 11.48 0.42
N ALA A 12 6.83 12.38 0.94
CA ALA A 12 8.19 12.56 0.43
C ALA A 12 9.04 11.29 0.58
N PHE A 13 8.99 10.63 1.75
CA PHE A 13 9.74 9.40 1.97
C PHE A 13 9.17 8.21 1.18
N LEU A 14 7.86 8.15 0.95
CA LEU A 14 7.26 7.14 0.07
C LEU A 14 7.75 7.29 -1.37
N LYS A 15 7.95 8.52 -1.85
CA LYS A 15 8.56 8.78 -3.17
C LYS A 15 10.03 8.35 -3.22
N GLU A 16 10.81 8.63 -2.17
CA GLU A 16 12.19 8.13 -2.04
C GLU A 16 12.23 6.60 -2.08
N LEU A 17 11.31 5.92 -1.38
CA LEU A 17 11.21 4.46 -1.38
C LEU A 17 10.84 3.90 -2.75
N GLU A 18 9.92 4.55 -3.47
CA GLU A 18 9.57 4.19 -4.85
C GLU A 18 10.81 4.19 -5.76
N GLU A 19 11.58 5.27 -5.76
CA GLU A 19 12.78 5.40 -6.58
C GLU A 19 13.82 4.32 -6.21
N LEU A 20 14.00 4.04 -4.91
CA LEU A 20 14.90 2.99 -4.43
C LEU A 20 14.44 1.60 -4.89
N LEU A 21 13.14 1.30 -4.81
CA LEU A 21 12.60 0.00 -5.21
C LEU A 21 12.65 -0.20 -6.73
N LEU A 22 12.30 0.80 -7.54
CA LEU A 22 12.40 0.71 -9.00
C LEU A 22 13.83 0.42 -9.47
N ASN A 23 14.83 0.92 -8.76
CA ASN A 23 16.25 0.71 -9.09
C ASN A 23 16.86 -0.58 -8.52
N SER A 24 16.17 -1.28 -7.63
CA SER A 24 16.74 -2.43 -6.88
C SER A 24 15.91 -3.70 -6.95
N ALA A 25 14.63 -3.61 -7.31
CA ALA A 25 13.71 -4.73 -7.34
C ALA A 25 14.13 -5.78 -8.37
N CYS A 26 13.88 -7.04 -8.04
CA CYS A 26 14.03 -8.19 -8.92
C CYS A 26 12.63 -8.61 -9.42
N PRO A 27 12.29 -8.33 -10.69
CA PRO A 27 10.98 -8.70 -11.23
C PRO A 27 10.69 -10.20 -11.13
N ALA A 28 11.69 -11.05 -11.40
CA ALA A 28 11.53 -12.51 -11.40
C ALA A 28 11.13 -13.10 -10.03
N SER A 29 11.35 -12.36 -8.94
CA SER A 29 11.07 -12.81 -7.58
C SER A 29 10.06 -11.91 -6.86
N THR A 30 9.21 -11.19 -7.60
CA THR A 30 8.23 -10.25 -7.03
C THR A 30 6.82 -10.70 -7.38
N TYR A 31 5.94 -10.70 -6.37
CA TYR A 31 4.57 -11.20 -6.46
C TYR A 31 3.61 -10.25 -5.75
N TYR A 32 2.49 -9.98 -6.39
CA TYR A 32 1.40 -9.18 -5.86
C TYR A 32 0.07 -9.90 -6.06
N TYR A 33 -0.80 -9.84 -5.07
CA TYR A 33 -2.08 -10.52 -5.06
C TYR A 33 -3.17 -9.46 -4.95
N ALA A 34 -3.84 -9.14 -6.05
CA ALA A 34 -4.92 -8.16 -6.05
C ALA A 34 -6.17 -8.79 -5.45
N ILE A 35 -6.78 -8.05 -4.53
CA ILE A 35 -8.09 -8.35 -3.97
C ILE A 35 -9.02 -7.23 -4.41
N GLU A 36 -10.19 -7.59 -4.95
CA GLU A 36 -11.18 -6.61 -5.36
C GLU A 36 -11.63 -5.74 -4.17
N PRO A 37 -11.82 -4.43 -4.36
CA PRO A 37 -12.33 -3.58 -3.31
C PRO A 37 -13.77 -3.94 -2.98
N VAL A 38 -14.08 -4.02 -1.69
CA VAL A 38 -15.46 -4.15 -1.24
C VAL A 38 -16.24 -2.91 -1.64
N LEU A 39 -17.36 -3.10 -2.30
CA LEU A 39 -18.28 -2.02 -2.64
C LEU A 39 -19.22 -1.71 -1.48
N LYS A 40 -19.73 -0.48 -1.41
CA LYS A 40 -20.66 -0.06 -0.35
C LYS A 40 -21.90 -0.93 -0.26
N GLU A 41 -22.41 -1.38 -1.41
CA GLU A 41 -23.59 -2.26 -1.49
C GLU A 41 -23.35 -3.66 -0.91
N GLN A 42 -22.09 -4.08 -0.79
CA GLN A 42 -21.70 -5.40 -0.27
C GLN A 42 -21.41 -5.37 1.24
N GLU A 43 -21.39 -4.19 1.87
CA GLU A 43 -20.93 -4.05 3.26
C GLU A 43 -21.76 -4.86 4.26
N GLU A 44 -23.08 -4.73 4.20
CA GLU A 44 -23.98 -5.34 5.19
C GLU A 44 -23.95 -6.88 5.09
N GLU A 45 -23.97 -7.43 3.87
CA GLU A 45 -23.89 -8.87 3.64
C GLU A 45 -22.57 -9.45 4.18
N LEU A 46 -21.44 -8.78 3.92
CA LEU A 46 -20.13 -9.20 4.39
C LEU A 46 -19.97 -9.07 5.91
N ILE A 47 -20.68 -8.15 6.55
CA ILE A 47 -20.68 -8.02 8.02
C ILE A 47 -21.51 -9.12 8.67
N GLU A 48 -22.67 -9.44 8.10
CA GLU A 48 -23.58 -10.44 8.65
C GLU A 48 -23.07 -11.87 8.43
N HIS A 49 -22.52 -12.14 7.25
CA HIS A 49 -22.20 -13.51 6.82
C HIS A 49 -20.70 -13.76 6.62
N GLY A 50 -19.88 -12.71 6.60
CA GLY A 50 -18.44 -12.83 6.35
C GLY A 50 -18.11 -13.17 4.89
N TYR A 51 -16.85 -13.49 4.64
CA TYR A 51 -16.38 -13.96 3.34
C TYR A 51 -16.52 -15.47 3.23
N SER A 52 -17.24 -15.96 2.23
CA SER A 52 -17.26 -17.38 1.85
C SER A 52 -16.00 -17.78 1.07
N SER A 53 -15.53 -16.87 0.21
CA SER A 53 -14.29 -16.98 -0.56
C SER A 53 -13.81 -15.58 -0.94
N ILE A 54 -12.52 -15.42 -1.22
CA ILE A 54 -11.95 -14.18 -1.76
C ILE A 54 -11.25 -14.54 -3.07
N ASN A 55 -11.69 -13.90 -4.17
CA ASN A 55 -11.02 -14.02 -5.45
C ASN A 55 -9.75 -13.18 -5.43
N VAL A 56 -8.67 -13.76 -5.96
CA VAL A 56 -7.34 -13.14 -5.94
C VAL A 56 -6.70 -13.28 -7.31
N ASP A 57 -6.34 -12.14 -7.90
CA ASP A 57 -5.55 -12.11 -9.13
C ASP A 57 -4.07 -11.97 -8.79
N MET A 58 -3.24 -12.90 -9.28
CA MET A 58 -1.80 -12.87 -9.07
C MET A 58 -1.10 -12.12 -10.20
N PHE A 59 -0.29 -11.13 -9.81
CA PHE A 59 0.60 -10.40 -10.69
C PHE A 59 2.05 -10.72 -10.34
N THR A 60 2.92 -10.71 -11.34
CA THR A 60 4.36 -10.97 -11.18
C THR A 60 5.19 -9.95 -11.94
N GLY A 61 6.50 -9.92 -11.72
CA GLY A 61 7.39 -9.12 -12.55
C GLY A 61 7.26 -7.62 -12.31
N GLN A 62 7.44 -6.84 -13.38
CA GLN A 62 7.38 -5.37 -13.30
C GLN A 62 5.99 -4.87 -12.89
N GLU A 63 4.93 -5.54 -13.32
CA GLU A 63 3.57 -5.14 -12.97
C GLU A 63 3.30 -5.27 -11.47
N ALA A 64 3.77 -6.37 -10.85
CA ALA A 64 3.66 -6.54 -9.41
C ALA A 64 4.44 -5.48 -8.63
N ILE A 65 5.64 -5.09 -9.10
CA ILE A 65 6.42 -4.01 -8.50
C ILE A 65 5.62 -2.70 -8.50
N LEU A 66 5.08 -2.33 -9.66
CA LEU A 66 4.31 -1.09 -9.80
C LEU A 66 3.06 -1.09 -8.91
N LYS A 67 2.32 -2.20 -8.85
CA LYS A 67 1.13 -2.33 -7.99
C LYS A 67 1.46 -2.23 -6.50
N ILE A 68 2.59 -2.82 -6.06
CA ILE A 68 3.01 -2.72 -4.65
C ILE A 68 3.45 -1.29 -4.30
N ILE A 69 4.20 -0.63 -5.20
CA ILE A 69 4.62 0.76 -5.01
C ILE A 69 3.41 1.68 -4.92
N ASP A 70 2.42 1.50 -5.80
CA ASP A 70 1.18 2.28 -5.79
C ASP A 70 0.39 2.04 -4.49
N ALA A 71 0.31 0.79 -4.03
CA ALA A 71 -0.37 0.42 -2.79
C ALA A 71 0.20 1.12 -1.55
N TYR A 72 1.48 1.48 -1.50
CA TYR A 72 2.02 2.26 -0.38
C TYR A 72 1.45 3.67 -0.28
N LYS A 73 0.91 4.19 -1.39
CA LYS A 73 0.31 5.52 -1.51
C LYS A 73 -1.21 5.51 -1.34
N ASP A 74 -1.82 4.35 -1.08
CA ASP A 74 -3.25 4.21 -0.77
C ASP A 74 -3.58 4.79 0.62
N MET A 75 -3.53 6.12 0.71
CA MET A 75 -3.71 6.90 1.94
C MET A 75 -4.96 7.77 1.90
N TYR A 76 -5.51 8.01 0.69
CA TYR A 76 -6.60 8.96 0.47
C TYR A 76 -7.79 8.26 -0.19
N VAL A 77 -8.98 8.52 0.34
CA VAL A 77 -10.23 8.14 -0.31
C VAL A 77 -10.82 9.38 -0.95
N PHE A 78 -10.86 9.40 -2.28
CA PHE A 78 -11.47 10.50 -3.03
C PHE A 78 -12.99 10.33 -3.10
N ASP A 79 -13.73 11.42 -2.96
CA ASP A 79 -15.20 11.40 -2.99
C ASP A 79 -15.77 10.94 -4.34
N GLU A 80 -14.99 11.06 -5.41
CA GLU A 80 -15.30 10.60 -6.77
C GLU A 80 -15.27 9.07 -6.94
N THR A 81 -14.87 8.32 -5.90
CA THR A 81 -14.97 6.85 -5.82
C THR A 81 -16.10 6.39 -4.88
N PRO A 82 -17.37 6.82 -5.06
CA PRO A 82 -18.44 6.61 -4.09
C PRO A 82 -18.85 5.14 -3.93
N GLN A 83 -18.37 4.26 -4.82
CA GLN A 83 -18.69 2.84 -4.81
C GLN A 83 -17.82 2.04 -3.82
N LYS A 84 -16.60 2.48 -3.51
CA LYS A 84 -15.72 1.73 -2.58
C LYS A 84 -16.15 1.92 -1.13
N SER A 85 -16.14 0.82 -0.37
CA SER A 85 -16.37 0.84 1.07
C SER A 85 -15.26 1.62 1.77
N ARG A 86 -15.65 2.40 2.78
CA ARG A 86 -14.71 3.05 3.72
C ARG A 86 -14.54 2.26 5.02
N ARG A 87 -15.40 1.25 5.25
CA ARG A 87 -15.38 0.40 6.45
C ARG A 87 -14.44 -0.79 6.29
N PHE A 88 -14.29 -1.27 5.05
CA PHE A 88 -13.38 -2.34 4.70
C PHE A 88 -12.06 -1.76 4.20
N VAL A 89 -10.98 -2.08 4.92
CA VAL A 89 -9.63 -1.66 4.53
C VAL A 89 -9.20 -2.45 3.30
N GLN A 90 -8.85 -1.76 2.22
CA GLN A 90 -8.21 -2.38 1.06
C GLN A 90 -6.90 -3.05 1.49
N LYS A 91 -6.75 -4.32 1.12
CA LYS A 91 -5.52 -5.09 1.38
C LYS A 91 -4.75 -5.26 0.09
N HIS A 92 -3.43 -5.24 0.23
CA HIS A 92 -2.47 -5.36 -0.85
C HIS A 92 -1.41 -6.43 -0.53
N PRO A 93 -1.77 -7.71 -0.41
CA PRO A 93 -0.80 -8.76 -0.13
C PRO A 93 0.22 -8.91 -1.25
N GLY A 94 1.49 -9.12 -0.88
CA GLY A 94 2.57 -9.28 -1.83
C GLY A 94 3.93 -9.01 -1.19
N PHE A 95 4.98 -9.14 -2.00
CA PHE A 95 6.33 -8.80 -1.60
C PHE A 95 7.17 -8.41 -2.82
N VAL A 96 8.05 -7.42 -2.63
CA VAL A 96 9.08 -7.02 -3.58
C VAL A 96 10.43 -7.49 -3.05
N VAL A 97 11.19 -8.20 -3.89
CA VAL A 97 12.57 -8.58 -3.55
C VAL A 97 13.52 -7.54 -4.10
N ALA A 98 14.19 -6.80 -3.21
CA ALA A 98 15.27 -5.89 -3.58
C ALA A 98 16.63 -6.59 -3.53
N THR A 99 17.43 -6.45 -4.59
CA THR A 99 18.75 -7.10 -4.74
C THR A 99 19.92 -6.17 -4.46
N LYS A 100 19.64 -4.87 -4.36
CA LYS A 100 20.61 -3.78 -4.14
C LYS A 100 20.07 -2.78 -3.11
N ASN A 101 20.89 -1.84 -2.69
CA ASN A 101 20.49 -0.70 -1.84
C ASN A 101 19.80 -1.09 -0.52
N LYS A 102 20.16 -2.25 0.04
CA LYS A 102 19.51 -2.80 1.24
C LYS A 102 19.50 -1.81 2.41
N ARG A 103 20.62 -1.12 2.65
CA ARG A 103 20.76 -0.22 3.81
C ARG A 103 19.90 1.03 3.62
N GLU A 104 19.89 1.58 2.41
CA GLU A 104 19.13 2.75 2.02
C GLU A 104 17.63 2.48 2.09
N ILE A 105 17.18 1.32 1.60
CA ILE A 105 15.78 0.88 1.68
C ILE A 105 15.35 0.72 3.15
N ILE A 106 16.16 0.05 3.98
CA ILE A 106 15.84 -0.12 5.40
C ILE A 106 15.74 1.24 6.10
N ALA A 107 16.72 2.12 5.89
CA ALA A 107 16.71 3.46 6.48
C ALA A 107 15.49 4.28 6.03
N CYS A 108 15.09 4.19 4.76
CA CYS A 108 13.90 4.86 4.24
C CYS A 108 12.61 4.31 4.88
N ILE A 109 12.47 2.99 5.00
CA ILE A 109 11.34 2.34 5.69
C ILE A 109 11.27 2.77 7.17
N GLU A 110 12.40 2.88 7.86
CA GLU A 110 12.45 3.35 9.25
C GLU A 110 11.98 4.80 9.38
N LYS A 111 12.42 5.70 8.48
CA LYS A 111 11.93 7.10 8.43
C LYS A 111 10.40 7.13 8.29
N ILE A 112 9.85 6.41 7.30
CA ILE A 112 8.40 6.34 7.06
C ILE A 112 7.66 5.85 8.31
N ASN A 113 8.13 4.76 8.91
CA ASN A 113 7.47 4.16 10.07
C ASN A 113 7.54 5.07 11.30
N ASN A 114 8.65 5.77 11.52
CA ASN A 114 8.78 6.74 12.60
C ASN A 114 7.83 7.92 12.40
N GLU A 115 7.71 8.42 11.17
CA GLU A 115 6.81 9.53 10.86
C GLU A 115 5.34 9.13 11.00
N LYS A 116 4.97 7.90 10.58
CA LYS A 116 3.63 7.33 10.82
C LYS A 116 3.31 7.21 12.31
N LYS A 117 4.29 6.82 13.13
CA LYS A 117 4.13 6.77 14.60
C LYS A 117 3.94 8.16 15.19
N ALA A 118 4.72 9.15 14.73
CA ALA A 118 4.60 10.53 15.17
C ALA A 118 3.25 11.14 14.80
N PHE A 119 2.79 10.94 13.55
CA PHE A 119 1.47 11.37 13.09
C PHE A 119 0.34 10.81 13.97
N ARG A 120 0.42 9.53 14.35
CA ARG A 120 -0.58 8.89 15.21
C ARG A 120 -0.60 9.43 16.64
N ALA A 121 0.53 9.96 17.12
CA ALA A 121 0.67 10.46 18.49
C ALA A 121 0.34 11.96 18.63
N ALA A 122 0.24 12.69 17.51
CA ALA A 122 -0.06 14.13 17.44
C ALA A 122 -1.57 14.39 17.41
#